data_AF-A0A0A1VA64-F1
#
_entry.id   AF-A0A0A1VA64-F1
#
_cell.length_a   1.000
_cell.length_b   1.000
_cell.length_c   1.000
_cell.angle_alpha   90.00
_cell.angle_beta   90.00
_cell.angle_gamma   90.00
#
_symmetry.space_group_name_H-M   'P 1'
#
loop_
_entity.id
_entity.type
_entity.pdbx_description
1 polymer ?
#
loop_
_entity_poly.entity_id
_entity_poly.type
_entity_poly.pdbx_seq_one_letter_code
_entity_poly.pdbx_strand_id
1 'polypeptide(L)'
;MCTESYFTLKCEHVAVSLDVCARVPRGGPTQCTDYKVERPAYPFPSDTKLPACPKSPRCPFELRDGVWNCCWCGKTRNTTGRCGCRMVSSHEEYFCEHVCCERCGKGSYAL
;
A
#
# COMPACT_ATOMS: atom_id res chain seq x y z
N MET A 1 -22.44 3.45 12.99
CA MET A 1 -21.08 3.07 13.39
C MET A 1 -20.08 3.44 12.32
N CYS A 2 -19.12 4.28 12.70
CA CYS A 2 -17.95 4.63 11.91
C CYS A 2 -16.83 3.63 12.28
N THR A 3 -16.13 3.06 11.30
CA THR A 3 -15.12 2.00 11.53
C THR A 3 -13.79 2.37 10.91
N GLU A 4 -12.71 2.31 11.68
CA GLU A 4 -11.33 2.39 11.19
C GLU A 4 -10.70 1.00 11.21
N SER A 5 -10.29 0.52 10.04
CA SER A 5 -9.71 -0.81 9.89
C SER A 5 -8.25 -0.71 9.46
N TYR A 6 -7.35 -1.35 10.21
CA TYR A 6 -5.92 -1.45 9.91
C TYR A 6 -5.61 -2.81 9.30
N PHE A 7 -5.10 -2.81 8.07
CA PHE A 7 -4.76 -4.02 7.34
C PHE A 7 -3.24 -4.12 7.15
N THR A 8 -2.63 -5.18 7.69
CA THR A 8 -1.27 -5.57 7.30
C THR A 8 -1.33 -6.29 5.95
N LEU A 9 -0.98 -5.58 4.88
CA LEU A 9 -1.03 -6.09 3.51
C LEU A 9 0.11 -7.08 3.23
N LYS A 10 0.02 -7.84 2.13
CA LYS A 10 1.10 -8.72 1.64
C LYS A 10 2.43 -7.99 1.40
N CYS A 11 2.38 -6.68 1.15
CA CYS A 11 3.55 -5.82 1.05
C CYS A 11 4.12 -5.39 2.42
N GLU A 12 3.65 -6.00 3.52
CA GLU A 12 4.01 -5.75 4.93
C GLU A 12 3.72 -4.33 5.43
N HIS A 13 2.96 -3.57 4.65
CA HIS A 13 2.51 -2.23 5.03
C HIS A 13 1.18 -2.27 5.75
N VAL A 14 1.03 -1.37 6.71
CA VAL A 14 -0.26 -1.08 7.34
C VAL A 14 -1.01 -0.09 6.46
N ALA A 15 -2.15 -0.50 5.93
CA ALA A 15 -3.09 0.37 5.25
C ALA A 15 -4.30 0.61 6.15
N VAL A 16 -4.83 1.83 6.11
CA VAL A 16 -5.99 2.24 6.91
C VAL A 16 -7.17 2.47 5.99
N SER A 17 -8.31 1.86 6.32
CA SER A 17 -9.60 2.14 5.68
C SER A 17 -10.54 2.76 6.69
N LEU A 18 -11.26 3.80 6.26
CA LEU A 18 -12.25 4.50 7.07
C LEU A 18 -13.63 4.30 6.46
N ASP A 19 -14.49 3.58 7.16
CA ASP A 19 -15.91 3.49 6.86
C ASP A 19 -16.66 4.55 7.68
N VAL A 20 -17.18 5.57 7.01
CA VAL A 20 -17.80 6.73 7.65
C VAL A 20 -19.32 6.54 7.67
N CYS A 21 -19.88 6.64 8.85
CA CYS A 21 -21.30 6.55 9.10
C CYS A 21 -22.08 7.75 8.52
N ALA A 22 -23.30 7.50 8.01
CA ALA A 22 -24.10 8.51 7.30
C ALA A 22 -24.51 9.74 8.15
N ARG A 23 -24.42 9.65 9.49
CA ARG A 23 -24.81 10.72 10.43
C ARG A 23 -23.69 11.70 10.79
N VAL A 24 -22.48 11.55 10.23
CA VAL A 24 -21.42 12.53 10.49
C VAL A 24 -21.79 13.86 9.83
N PRO A 25 -21.96 14.96 10.59
CA PRO A 25 -22.26 16.26 10.01
C PRO A 25 -21.13 16.69 9.08
N ARG A 26 -21.46 17.12 7.86
CA ARG A 26 -20.46 17.74 6.98
C ARG A 26 -20.06 19.09 7.58
N GLY A 27 -18.90 19.16 8.23
CA GLY A 27 -18.28 20.44 8.60
C GLY A 27 -17.89 20.63 10.07
N GLY A 28 -17.15 19.70 10.68
CA GLY A 28 -16.49 19.98 11.96
C GLY A 28 -15.93 18.75 12.68
N PRO A 29 -15.01 18.93 13.64
CA PRO A 29 -14.25 17.88 14.31
C PRO A 29 -15.07 17.16 15.41
N THR A 30 -16.37 16.98 15.23
CA THR A 30 -17.16 16.18 16.16
C THR A 30 -16.87 14.71 15.87
N GLN A 31 -15.91 14.15 16.62
CA GLN A 31 -15.56 12.73 16.55
C GLN A 31 -16.84 11.90 16.65
N CYS A 32 -17.00 10.92 15.76
CA CYS A 32 -18.16 10.05 15.79
C CYS A 32 -18.23 9.35 17.15
N THR A 33 -19.36 9.46 17.84
CA THR A 33 -19.59 8.81 19.15
C THR A 33 -19.71 7.29 19.05
N ASP A 34 -20.01 6.78 17.86
CA ASP A 34 -20.17 5.36 17.55
C ASP A 34 -19.01 4.91 16.63
N TYR A 35 -17.80 4.86 17.20
CA TYR A 35 -16.53 4.58 16.52
C TYR A 35 -15.93 3.24 16.94
N LYS A 36 -15.48 2.44 15.96
CA LYS A 36 -14.82 1.15 16.19
C LYS A 36 -13.47 1.10 15.47
N VAL A 37 -12.45 0.58 16.15
CA VAL A 37 -11.15 0.24 15.54
C VAL A 37 -11.06 -1.27 15.35
N GLU A 38 -10.72 -1.70 14.14
CA GLU A 38 -10.49 -3.10 13.81
C GLU A 38 -9.07 -3.32 13.29
N ARG A 39 -8.47 -4.44 13.70
CA ARG A 39 -7.15 -4.87 13.24
C ARG A 39 -7.23 -6.34 12.82
N PRO A 40 -7.79 -6.63 11.63
CA PRO A 40 -7.97 -8.01 11.21
C PRO A 40 -6.59 -8.69 11.09
N ALA A 41 -6.51 -9.95 11.50
CA ALA A 41 -5.27 -10.72 11.41
C ALA A 41 -5.02 -11.18 9.97
N TYR A 42 -3.76 -11.13 9.55
CA TYR A 42 -3.33 -11.75 8.30
C TYR A 42 -3.13 -13.27 8.52
N PRO A 43 -3.51 -14.15 7.57
CA PRO A 43 -4.16 -13.87 6.29
C PRO A 43 -5.65 -13.54 6.42
N PHE A 44 -6.12 -12.57 5.63
CA PHE A 44 -7.52 -12.13 5.66
C PHE A 44 -8.45 -13.15 4.97
N PRO A 45 -9.73 -13.25 5.39
CA PRO A 45 -10.77 -14.00 4.68
C PRO A 45 -10.89 -13.57 3.21
N SER A 46 -11.19 -14.51 2.31
CA SER A 46 -11.23 -14.28 0.85
C SER A 46 -12.15 -13.14 0.40
N ASP A 47 -13.25 -12.88 1.12
CA ASP A 47 -14.23 -11.85 0.79
C ASP A 47 -13.85 -10.45 1.32
N THR A 48 -12.69 -10.31 1.96
CA THR A 48 -12.25 -9.04 2.52
C THR A 48 -11.80 -8.11 1.41
N LYS A 49 -12.50 -6.98 1.21
CA LYS A 49 -12.05 -5.92 0.29
C LYS A 49 -10.84 -5.19 0.90
N LEU A 50 -9.65 -5.61 0.49
CA LEU A 50 -8.40 -5.02 0.98
C LEU A 50 -8.08 -3.70 0.28
N PRO A 51 -7.55 -2.70 1.01
CA PRO A 51 -7.00 -1.51 0.38
C PRO A 51 -5.78 -1.86 -0.47
N ALA A 52 -5.53 -1.07 -1.52
CA ALA A 52 -4.35 -1.23 -2.36
C ALA A 52 -3.07 -0.91 -1.58
N CYS A 53 -1.93 -1.53 -1.95
CA CYS A 53 -0.64 -1.17 -1.37
C CYS A 53 -0.35 0.33 -1.61
N PRO A 54 0.22 1.03 -0.62
CA PRO A 54 0.52 2.45 -0.73
C PRO A 54 1.46 2.71 -1.90
N LYS A 55 1.17 3.76 -2.67
CA LYS A 55 1.98 4.31 -3.77
C LYS A 55 2.29 5.77 -3.42
N SER A 56 3.41 6.31 -3.88
CA SER A 56 3.59 7.77 -3.84
C SER A 56 2.47 8.44 -4.63
N PRO A 57 1.90 9.57 -4.17
CA PRO A 57 0.89 10.31 -4.93
C PRO A 57 1.33 10.68 -6.35
N ARG A 58 2.65 10.77 -6.59
CA ARG A 58 3.24 11.10 -7.89
C ARG A 58 3.69 9.87 -8.70
N CYS A 59 3.42 8.67 -8.22
CA CYS A 59 3.73 7.46 -9.00
C CYS A 59 2.73 7.32 -10.15
N PRO A 60 3.18 7.37 -11.43
CA PRO A 60 2.31 7.16 -12.57
C PRO A 60 2.11 5.65 -12.81
N PHE A 61 1.67 4.92 -11.78
CA PHE A 61 1.50 3.46 -11.81
C PHE A 61 0.53 3.03 -12.90
N GLU A 62 -0.64 3.68 -12.95
CA GLU A 62 -1.69 3.35 -13.91
C GLU A 62 -1.26 3.69 -15.35
N LEU A 63 -0.54 4.81 -15.54
CA LEU A 63 0.03 5.19 -16.84
C LEU A 63 1.15 4.23 -17.31
N ARG A 64 1.64 3.37 -16.42
CA ARG A 64 2.68 2.35 -16.70
C ARG A 64 2.09 0.93 -16.77
N ASP A 65 0.79 0.81 -17.02
CA ASP A 65 0.06 -0.47 -17.08
C ASP A 65 0.16 -1.29 -15.79
N GLY A 66 0.33 -0.61 -14.65
CA GLY A 66 0.44 -1.26 -13.34
C GLY A 66 1.74 -2.02 -13.11
N VAL A 67 2.78 -1.76 -13.91
CA VAL A 67 4.08 -2.42 -13.77
C VAL A 67 5.21 -1.38 -13.80
N TRP A 68 6.15 -1.46 -12.85
CA TRP A 68 7.25 -0.48 -12.74
C TRP A 68 8.60 -1.09 -12.36
N ASN A 69 9.66 -0.41 -12.78
CA ASN A 69 11.04 -0.73 -12.42
C ASN A 69 11.50 0.13 -11.24
N CYS A 70 12.06 -0.51 -10.22
CA CYS A 70 12.48 0.17 -8.99
C CYS A 70 13.76 0.96 -9.23
N CYS A 71 13.69 2.29 -9.12
CA CYS A 71 14.85 3.16 -9.32
C CYS A 71 15.87 3.14 -8.16
N TRP A 72 15.65 2.32 -7.12
CA TRP A 72 16.58 2.15 -6.01
C TRP A 72 17.37 0.85 -6.13
N CYS A 73 16.69 -0.30 -6.10
CA CYS A 73 17.34 -1.61 -6.17
C CYS A 73 17.48 -2.18 -7.59
N GLY A 74 16.92 -1.53 -8.61
CA GLY A 74 16.94 -2.03 -10.00
C GLY A 74 15.96 -3.17 -10.29
N LYS A 75 15.21 -3.69 -9.30
CA LYS A 75 14.20 -4.73 -9.54
C LYS A 75 13.20 -4.29 -10.60
N THR A 76 13.10 -5.09 -11.66
CA THR A 76 12.15 -4.85 -12.74
C THR A 76 10.79 -5.49 -12.42
N ARG A 77 9.76 -5.00 -13.10
CA ARG A 77 8.40 -5.57 -13.09
C ARG A 77 7.71 -5.70 -11.72
N ASN A 78 7.80 -4.68 -10.87
CA ASN A 78 6.97 -4.61 -9.66
C ASN A 78 5.51 -4.36 -10.05
N THR A 79 4.60 -5.18 -9.51
CA THR A 79 3.15 -5.12 -9.78
C THR A 79 2.34 -4.58 -8.59
N THR A 80 3.02 -4.20 -7.50
CA THR A 80 2.39 -3.60 -6.32
C THR A 80 2.93 -2.19 -6.08
N GLY A 81 2.32 -1.43 -5.18
CA GLY A 81 2.79 -0.07 -4.85
C GLY A 81 4.17 -0.01 -4.18
N ARG A 82 4.67 -1.13 -3.64
CA ARG A 82 5.97 -1.23 -2.98
C ARG A 82 6.84 -2.26 -3.71
N CYS A 83 8.14 -2.00 -3.75
CA CYS A 83 9.10 -3.00 -4.16
C CYS A 83 9.12 -4.15 -3.14
N GLY A 84 9.41 -5.36 -3.62
CA GLY A 84 9.63 -6.54 -2.80
C GLY A 84 10.87 -7.28 -3.28
N CYS A 85 11.94 -6.54 -3.58
CA CYS A 85 13.22 -7.15 -3.95
C CYS A 85 13.92 -7.64 -2.69
N ARG A 86 14.32 -8.91 -2.65
CA ARG A 86 15.24 -9.41 -1.61
C ARG A 86 16.65 -9.09 -2.07
N MET A 87 17.37 -8.30 -1.28
CA MET A 87 18.76 -7.95 -1.48
C MET A 87 19.63 -8.68 -0.45
N VAL A 88 20.84 -9.03 -0.86
CA VAL A 88 21.83 -9.68 0.01
C VAL A 88 23.08 -8.83 -0.02
N SER A 89 23.53 -8.38 1.15
CA SER A 89 24.80 -7.65 1.30
C SER A 89 25.55 -8.22 2.49
N SER A 90 26.81 -8.59 2.30
CA SER A 90 27.76 -8.96 3.37
C SER A 90 27.16 -9.81 4.51
N HIS A 91 26.45 -10.89 4.15
CA HIS A 91 25.82 -11.86 5.05
C HIS A 91 24.47 -11.46 5.69
N GLU A 92 23.91 -10.30 5.34
CA GLU A 92 22.57 -9.89 5.76
C GLU A 92 21.61 -9.85 4.58
N GLU A 93 20.37 -10.26 4.85
CA GLU A 93 19.27 -10.17 3.91
C GLU A 93 18.37 -9.02 4.29
N TYR A 94 18.08 -8.15 3.32
CA TYR A 94 17.18 -7.04 3.51
C TYR A 94 16.24 -6.91 2.32
N PHE A 95 15.05 -6.40 2.56
CA PHE A 95 14.05 -6.20 1.51
C PHE A 95 14.06 -4.75 1.04
N CYS A 96 13.91 -4.57 -0.26
CA CYS A 96 13.74 -3.27 -0.86
C CYS A 96 12.38 -2.71 -0.47
N GLU A 97 12.36 -1.70 0.41
CA GLU A 97 11.11 -1.10 0.88
C GLU A 97 10.59 0.03 0.00
N HIS A 98 11.22 0.27 -1.15
CA HIS A 98 10.94 1.45 -1.96
C HIS A 98 9.49 1.45 -2.48
N VAL A 99 8.73 2.48 -2.12
CA VAL A 99 7.39 2.74 -2.65
C VAL A 99 7.50 3.37 -4.03
N CYS A 100 6.68 2.92 -5.00
CA CYS A 100 6.67 3.47 -6.34
C CYS A 100 6.59 5.00 -6.29
N CYS A 101 7.44 5.65 -7.08
CA CYS A 101 7.54 7.11 -7.18
C CYS A 101 7.62 7.58 -8.64
N GLU A 102 7.66 8.89 -8.84
CA GLU A 102 7.76 9.52 -10.16
C GLU A 102 8.99 9.05 -10.96
N ARG A 103 10.12 8.81 -10.28
CA ARG A 103 11.40 8.39 -10.87
C ARG A 103 11.47 6.93 -11.30
N CYS A 104 10.52 6.10 -10.86
CA CYS A 104 10.50 4.70 -11.26
C CYS A 104 10.30 4.59 -12.78
N GLY A 105 10.82 3.54 -13.42
CA GLY A 105 10.60 3.34 -14.87
C GLY A 105 9.26 2.65 -15.14
N LYS A 106 8.78 2.67 -16.39
CA LYS A 106 7.80 1.68 -16.84
C LYS A 106 8.41 0.29 -16.69
N GLY A 107 7.59 -0.70 -16.33
CA GLY A 107 8.03 -2.08 -16.16
C GLY A 107 8.57 -2.69 -17.45
N SER A 108 9.88 -2.79 -17.59
CA SER A 108 10.56 -3.41 -18.73
C SER A 108 11.77 -4.22 -18.28
N TYR A 109 12.18 -5.21 -19.08
CA TYR A 109 13.48 -5.88 -18.89
C TYR A 109 14.65 -5.02 -19.38
N ALA A 110 14.37 -4.01 -20.22
CA ALA A 110 15.33 -2.98 -20.55
C ALA A 110 15.53 -2.08 -19.32
N LEU A 111 16.78 -1.99 -18.88
CA LEU A 111 17.29 -1.03 -17.88
C LEU A 111 17.54 0.31 -18.55
#